data_AF-A0A838HP94-F1
#
_entry.id   AF-A0A838HP94-F1
#
_cell.length_a   1.000
_cell.length_b   1.000
_cell.length_c   1.000
_cell.angle_alpha   90.00
_cell.angle_beta   90.00
_cell.angle_gamma   90.00
#
_symmetry.space_group_name_H-M   'P 1'
#
loop_
_entity.id
_entity.type
_entity.pdbx_description
1 polymer ?
#
loop_
_entity_poly.entity_id
_entity_poly.type
_entity_poly.pdbx_seq_one_letter_code
_entity_poly.pdbx_strand_id
1 'polypeptide(L)' 'MTERSEILMEPAVEQFVERMGLFFEDDGHPRIAGRMFGFMLLSPEPCSLDDLAEQLQVSKASVST' A
#
# COMPACT_ATOMS: atom_id res chain seq x y z
N MET A 1 -24.68 -7.99 0.72
CA MET A 1 -23.99 -7.41 -0.45
C MET A 1 -23.59 -6.02 -0.02
N THR A 2 -22.50 -5.92 0.74
CA THR A 2 -22.05 -4.67 1.35
C THR A 2 -21.55 -3.76 0.24
N GLU A 3 -22.16 -2.59 0.10
CA GLU A 3 -21.71 -1.53 -0.77
C GLU A 3 -20.25 -1.22 -0.43
N ARG A 4 -19.34 -1.70 -1.28
CA ARG A 4 -17.92 -1.40 -1.20
C ARG A 4 -17.77 0.01 -1.75
N SER A 5 -18.08 1.01 -0.92
CA SER A 5 -17.67 2.40 -1.10
C SER A 5 -16.22 2.39 -1.56
N GLU A 6 -15.89 3.12 -2.63
CA GLU A 6 -14.49 3.35 -3.01
C GLU A 6 -13.78 3.95 -1.78
N ILE A 7 -12.97 3.14 -1.08
CA ILE A 7 -12.20 3.59 0.07
C ILE A 7 -10.99 4.29 -0.48
N LEU A 8 -11.13 5.58 -0.77
CA LEU A 8 -9.99 6.44 -1.07
C LEU A 8 -9.16 6.60 0.21
N MET A 9 -7.85 6.37 0.13
CA MET A 9 -6.96 6.67 1.25
C MET A 9 -7.08 8.14 1.65
N GLU A 10 -7.01 8.41 2.95
CA GLU A 10 -6.84 9.78 3.39
C GLU A 10 -5.54 10.37 2.82
N PRO A 11 -5.51 11.65 2.39
CA PRO A 11 -4.34 12.24 1.75
C PRO A 11 -3.05 12.16 2.58
N ALA A 12 -3.16 12.19 3.91
CA ALA A 12 -2.02 12.04 4.81
C ALA A 12 -1.45 10.61 4.78
N VAL A 13 -2.31 9.59 4.69
CA VAL A 13 -1.92 8.18 4.56
C VAL A 13 -1.25 7.96 3.22
N GLU A 14 -1.84 8.46 2.13
CA GLU A 14 -1.26 8.37 0.79
C GLU A 14 0.14 8.98 0.73
N GLN A 15 0.31 10.20 1.26
CA GLN A 15 1.63 10.85 1.33
C GLN A 15 2.64 10.06 2.16
N PHE A 16 2.20 9.48 3.28
CA PHE A 16 3.07 8.64 4.10
C PHE A 16 3.52 7.38 3.33
N VAL A 17 2.58 6.67 2.71
CA VAL A 17 2.84 5.47 1.89
C VAL A 17 3.83 5.79 0.76
N GLU A 18 3.65 6.90 0.06
CA GLU A 18 4.56 7.31 -1.00
C GLU A 18 5.96 7.65 -0.49
N ARG A 19 6.06 8.35 0.65
CA ARG A 19 7.35 8.64 1.28
C ARG A 19 8.07 7.38 1.73
N MET A 20 7.35 6.38 2.23
CA MET A 20 7.93 5.07 2.56
C MET A 20 8.43 4.34 1.31
N GLY A 21 7.71 4.46 0.20
CA GLY A 21 8.18 3.97 -1.10
C GLY A 21 9.52 4.57 -1.51
N LEU A 22 9.63 5.90 -1.45
CA LEU A 22 10.87 6.62 -1.78
C LEU A 22 12.02 6.27 -0.82
N PHE A 23 11.74 6.13 0.47
CA PHE A 23 12.73 5.74 1.48
C PHE A 23 13.33 4.36 1.19
N PHE A 24 12.49 3.37 0.87
CA PHE A 24 12.97 2.03 0.51
C PHE A 24 13.75 2.03 -0.81
N GLU A 25 13.31 2.82 -1.78
CA GLU A 25 13.97 2.97 -3.07
C GLU A 25 15.38 3.58 -2.93
N ASP A 26 15.55 4.57 -2.04
CA ASP A 26 16.86 5.16 -1.71
C ASP A 26 17.82 4.15 -1.08
N ASP A 27 17.29 3.22 -0.28
CA ASP A 27 18.01 2.08 0.30
C ASP A 27 18.20 0.90 -0.69
N GLY A 28 17.83 1.06 -1.97
CA GLY A 28 18.02 0.05 -3.02
C GLY A 28 16.98 -1.07 -3.07
N HIS A 29 15.87 -0.93 -2.33
CA HIS A 29 14.76 -1.88 -2.36
C HIS A 29 13.71 -1.49 -3.42
N PRO A 30 12.86 -2.42 -3.88
CA PRO A 30 11.74 -2.06 -4.75
C PRO A 30 10.81 -1.03 -4.07
N ARG A 31 10.49 0.06 -4.76
CA ARG A 31 9.57 1.10 -4.26
C ARG A 31 8.24 0.53 -3.74
N ILE A 32 7.72 -0.52 -4.38
CA ILE A 32 6.48 -1.17 -3.96
C ILE A 32 6.59 -1.82 -2.56
N ALA A 33 7.77 -2.32 -2.19
CA ALA A 33 8.01 -2.89 -0.86
C ALA A 33 7.84 -1.83 0.23
N GLY A 34 8.38 -0.63 0.00
CA GLY A 34 8.18 0.50 0.90
C GLY A 34 6.73 0.98 0.98
N ARG A 35 6.02 1.02 -0.15
CA ARG A 35 4.58 1.37 -0.17
C ARG A 35 3.75 0.35 0.59
N MET A 36 3.98 -0.94 0.38
CA MET A 36 3.31 -2.03 1.11
C MET A 36 3.57 -1.93 2.61
N PHE A 37 4.84 -1.77 3.00
CA PHE A 37 5.23 -1.64 4.39
C PHE A 37 4.59 -0.41 5.06
N GLY A 38 4.64 0.75 4.39
CA GLY A 38 4.03 1.99 4.87
C GLY A 38 2.52 1.88 5.06
N PHE A 39 1.82 1.22 4.13
CA PHE A 39 0.39 1.00 4.24
C PHE A 39 0.05 0.05 5.40
N MET A 40 0.70 -1.12 5.47
CA MET A 40 0.47 -2.09 6.55
C MET A 40 0.76 -1.52 7.95
N LEU A 41 1.70 -0.59 8.07
CA LEU A 41 2.01 0.08 9.34
C LEU A 41 0.87 0.96 9.84
N LEU A 42 0.08 1.54 8.93
CA LEU A 42 -1.05 2.42 9.24
C LEU A 42 -2.39 1.68 9.24
N SER A 43 -2.45 0.47 8.69
CA SER A 43 -3.66 -0.34 8.66
C SER A 43 -4.05 -0.82 10.06
N PRO A 44 -5.27 -0.50 10.55
CA PRO A 44 -5.73 -0.92 11.87
C PRO A 44 -6.06 -2.42 11.94
N GLU A 45 -6.27 -3.07 10.79
CA GLU A 45 -6.58 -4.49 10.66
C GLU A 45 -5.63 -5.17 9.66
N PRO A 46 -5.45 -6.50 9.76
CA PRO A 46 -4.68 -7.26 8.78
C PRO A 46 -5.22 -7.05 7.35
N CYS A 47 -4.33 -6.76 6.40
CA CYS A 47 -4.70 -6.61 4.99
C CYS A 47 -4.42 -7.89 4.22
N SER A 48 -5.34 -8.27 3.32
CA SER A 48 -5.09 -9.32 2.35
C SER A 48 -4.24 -8.81 1.17
N LEU A 49 -3.70 -9.72 0.36
CA LEU A 49 -3.00 -9.37 -0.88
C LEU A 49 -3.92 -8.64 -1.88
N ASP A 50 -5.21 -8.94 -1.84
CA ASP A 50 -6.21 -8.31 -2.70
C ASP A 50 -6.43 -6.85 -2.26
N ASP A 51 -6.50 -6.61 -0.95
CA ASP A 51 -6.61 -5.25 -0.39
C ASP A 51 -5.38 -4.42 -0.73
N LEU A 52 -4.17 -5.00 -0.64
CA LEU A 52 -2.93 -4.33 -1.02
C LEU A 52 -2.89 -3.97 -2.51
N ALA A 53 -3.31 -4.89 -3.38
CA ALA A 53 -3.34 -4.65 -4.82
C ALA A 53 -4.33 -3.55 -5.20
N GLU A 54 -5.52 -3.56 -4.59
CA GLU A 54 -6.54 -2.54 -4.78
C GLU A 54 -6.08 -1.19 -4.23
N GLN A 55 -5.60 -1.12 -2.99
CA GLN A 55 -5.26 0.15 -2.35
C GLN A 55 -4.00 0.80 -2.92
N LEU A 56 -3.00 0.01 -3.32
CA LEU A 56 -1.76 0.54 -3.90
C LEU A 56 -1.81 0.69 -5.42
N GLN A 57 -2.93 0.29 -6.05
CA GLN A 57 -3.16 0.32 -7.50
C GLN A 57 -2.07 -0.42 -8.27
N VAL A 58 -1.76 -1.64 -7.83
CA VAL A 58 -0.74 -2.53 -8.43
C VAL A 58 -1.31 -3.91 -8.73
N SER A 59 -0.58 -4.71 -9.50
CA SER A 59 -0.98 -6.10 -9.76
C SER A 59 -0.76 -6.98 -8.52
N LYS A 60 -1.56 -8.03 -8.34
CA LYS A 60 -1.34 -9.05 -7.30
C LYS A 60 0.03 -9.72 -7.42
N ALA A 61 0.55 -9.88 -8.64
CA ALA A 61 1.89 -10.43 -8.86
C ALA A 61 2.98 -9.50 -8.30
N SER A 62 2.80 -8.18 -8.40
CA SER A 62 3.71 -7.18 -7.84
C SER A 62 3.72 -7.19 -6.31
N VAL A 63 2.59 -7.51 -5.68
CA VAL A 63 2.48 -7.62 -4.21
C VAL A 63 3.14 -8.91 -3.68
N SER A 64 3.11 -9.99 -4.46
CA SER A 64 3.57 -11.32 -4.04
C SER A 64 5.08 -11.59 -4.22
N THR A 65 5.88 -10.61 -4.67
CA THR A 65 7.32 -10.78 -4.97
C THR A 65 8.17 -10.12 -3.89
#